data_AF-A0A351J1F2-F1
#
_entry.id   AF-A0A351J1F2-F1
#
_cell.length_a   1.000
_cell.length_b   1.000
_cell.length_c   1.000
_cell.angle_alpha   90.00
_cell.angle_beta   90.00
_cell.angle_gamma   90.00
#
_symmetry.space_group_name_H-M   'P 1'
#
loop_
_entity.id
_entity.type
_entity.pdbx_description
1 polymer ?
#
loop_
_entity_poly.entity_id
_entity_poly.type
_entity_poly.pdbx_seq_one_letter_code
_entity_poly.pdbx_strand_id
1 'polypeptide(L)'
;AECTPEQKKIHEYNTATYIFDAKLLFPALDIIVKNSTKREIYLTDVPELLLKQGYKVDAIPCKYPYEIYGVNTEADLALVEKTMMLHKLV
;
A
#
# COMPACT_ATOMS: atom_id res chain seq x y z
N ALA A 1 2.41 -14.30 1.97
CA ALA A 1 1.70 -14.15 3.25
C ALA A 1 0.63 -15.21 3.34
N GLU A 2 0.32 -15.71 4.53
CA GLU A 2 -0.86 -16.55 4.71
C GLU A 2 -2.11 -15.68 4.69
N CYS A 3 -3.06 -16.01 3.80
CA CYS A 3 -4.34 -15.31 3.68
C CYS A 3 -5.47 -16.29 3.95
N THR A 4 -6.50 -15.87 4.68
CA THR A 4 -7.73 -16.66 4.84
C THR A 4 -8.42 -16.87 3.49
N PRO A 5 -9.31 -17.87 3.34
CA PRO A 5 -10.09 -18.05 2.12
C PRO A 5 -10.87 -16.80 1.70
N GLU A 6 -11.34 -16.01 2.67
CA GLU A 6 -12.03 -14.74 2.46
C GLU A 6 -11.08 -13.65 1.96
N GLN A 7 -9.91 -13.53 2.58
CA GLN A 7 -8.89 -12.56 2.16
C GLN A 7 -8.39 -12.82 0.73
N LYS A 8 -8.33 -14.09 0.30
CA LYS A 8 -7.97 -14.45 -1.08
C LYS A 8 -8.97 -13.97 -2.15
N LYS A 9 -10.19 -13.60 -1.75
CA LYS A 9 -11.21 -13.02 -2.65
C LYS A 9 -11.06 -11.51 -2.83
N ILE A 10 -10.17 -10.87 -2.07
CA ILE A 10 -9.89 -9.44 -2.18
C ILE A 10 -8.94 -9.23 -3.37
N HIS A 11 -9.36 -8.38 -4.31
CA HIS A 11 -8.58 -8.05 -5.53
C HIS A 11 -8.02 -6.63 -5.52
N GLU A 12 -8.47 -5.79 -4.57
CA GLU A 12 -7.87 -4.49 -4.29
C GLU A 12 -6.67 -4.68 -3.37
N TYR A 13 -5.55 -4.04 -3.68
CA TYR A 13 -4.37 -4.09 -2.85
C TYR A 13 -3.79 -2.69 -2.65
N ASN A 14 -3.13 -2.52 -1.52
CA ASN A 14 -2.43 -1.30 -1.18
C ASN A 14 -1.16 -1.14 -2.02
N THR A 15 -1.02 0.00 -2.69
CA THR A 15 0.09 0.32 -3.61
C THR A 15 1.28 0.97 -2.91
N ALA A 16 1.20 1.13 -1.59
CA ALA A 16 2.19 1.85 -0.77
C ALA A 16 2.41 3.31 -1.21
N THR A 17 1.45 3.91 -1.92
CA THR A 17 1.46 5.31 -2.32
C THR A 17 0.41 6.08 -1.52
N TYR A 18 0.83 7.13 -0.83
CA TYR A 18 -0.03 7.87 0.09
C TYR A 18 0.19 9.37 -0.03
N ILE A 19 -0.86 10.13 0.27
CA ILE A 19 -0.79 11.56 0.53
C ILE A 19 -1.35 11.78 1.94
N PHE A 20 -0.52 12.28 2.85
CA PHE A 20 -0.91 12.57 4.23
C PHE A 20 -0.73 14.05 4.54
N ASP A 21 -1.60 14.58 5.41
CA ASP A 21 -1.24 15.78 6.17
C ASP A 21 -0.11 15.40 7.15
N ALA A 22 1.04 16.03 7.01
CA ALA A 22 2.21 15.79 7.87
C ALA A 22 1.89 16.00 9.36
N LYS A 23 1.00 16.95 9.70
CA LYS A 23 0.58 17.22 11.08
C LYS A 23 -0.23 16.08 11.70
N LEU A 24 -0.81 15.22 10.87
CA LEU A 24 -1.53 14.02 11.31
C LEU A 24 -0.63 12.79 11.27
N LEU A 25 0.22 12.67 10.25
CA LEU A 25 1.09 11.52 10.04
C LEU A 25 2.10 11.33 11.19
N PHE A 26 2.89 12.36 11.52
CA PHE A 26 3.95 12.18 12.51
C PHE A 26 3.42 11.80 13.91
N PRO A 27 2.39 12.48 14.46
CA PRO A 27 1.81 12.05 15.73
C PRO A 27 1.18 10.65 15.67
N ALA A 28 0.63 10.25 14.52
CA ALA A 28 0.10 8.89 14.34
C ALA A 28 1.22 7.84 14.41
N LEU A 29 2.38 8.11 13.80
CA LEU A 29 3.53 7.20 13.84
C LEU A 29 4.09 7.01 15.25
N ASP A 30 3.99 8.02 16.12
CA ASP A 30 4.46 7.93 17.51
C ASP A 30 3.61 7.00 18.38
N ILE A 31 2.34 6.76 18.02
CA ILE A 31 1.39 5.98 18.81
C ILE A 31 1.06 4.60 18.23
N ILE A 32 1.44 4.33 16.97
CA ILE A 32 1.24 3.00 16.38
C ILE A 32 2.10 1.97 17.12
N VAL A 33 1.43 0.90 17.55
CA VAL A 33 2.07 -0.21 18.23
C VAL A 33 2.73 -1.12 17.21
N LYS A 34 3.95 -1.58 17.51
CA LYS A 34 4.65 -2.59 16.72
C LYS A 34 3.79 -3.84 16.56
N ASN A 35 3.76 -4.40 15.36
CA ASN A 35 3.06 -5.66 15.13
C ASN A 35 3.66 -6.79 15.99
N SER A 36 2.83 -7.78 16.31
CA SER A 36 3.23 -8.91 17.16
C SER A 36 4.21 -9.87 16.49
N THR A 37 4.15 -9.97 15.16
CA THR A 37 4.91 -10.97 14.39
C THR A 37 6.33 -10.53 14.06
N LYS A 38 6.49 -9.35 13.46
CA LYS A 38 7.79 -8.84 12.95
C LYS A 38 8.40 -7.75 13.83
N ARG A 39 7.66 -7.26 14.84
CA ARG A 39 8.05 -6.14 15.71
C ARG A 39 8.29 -4.84 14.93
N GLU A 40 7.62 -4.71 13.79
CA GLU A 40 7.71 -3.57 12.88
C GLU A 40 6.54 -2.59 13.10
N ILE A 41 6.79 -1.31 12.84
CA ILE A 41 5.75 -0.29 12.74
C ILE A 41 5.31 -0.26 11.28
N TYR A 42 4.03 -0.51 11.02
CA TYR A 42 3.50 -0.47 9.66
C TYR A 42 2.86 0.88 9.37
N LEU A 43 3.41 1.58 8.36
CA LEU A 43 2.81 2.81 7.84
C LEU A 43 1.34 2.57 7.39
N THR A 44 1.03 1.35 6.97
CA THR A 44 -0.31 0.92 6.55
C THR A 44 -1.35 0.97 7.68
N ASP A 45 -0.95 1.11 8.93
CA ASP A 45 -1.86 1.17 10.08
C ASP A 45 -2.32 2.62 10.35
N VAL A 46 -1.63 3.62 9.80
CA VAL A 46 -1.98 5.05 9.94
C VAL A 46 -3.40 5.36 9.41
N PRO A 47 -3.83 4.88 8.21
CA PRO A 47 -5.19 5.12 7.71
C PRO A 47 -6.29 4.64 8.66
N GLU A 48 -6.16 3.44 9.25
CA GLU A 48 -7.15 2.91 10.19
C GLU A 48 -7.20 3.74 11.48
N LEU A 49 -6.03 4.14 11.99
CA LEU A 49 -5.93 4.99 13.18
C LEU A 49 -6.59 6.36 12.95
N LEU A 50 -6.31 7.01 11.82
CA LEU A 50 -6.90 8.32 11.49
C LEU A 50 -8.42 8.23 11.29
N LEU A 51 -8.92 7.16 10.66
CA LEU A 51 -10.35 6.87 10.56
C LEU A 51 -11.01 6.76 11.95
N LYS A 52 -10.39 6.02 12.87
CA LYS A 52 -10.88 5.88 14.25
C LYS A 52 -10.88 7.20 15.03
N GLN A 53 -9.99 8.13 14.69
CA GLN A 53 -9.93 9.48 15.27
C GLN A 53 -10.92 10.47 14.63
N GLY A 54 -11.71 10.03 13.63
CA GLY A 54 -12.71 10.86 12.96
C GLY A 54 -12.17 11.72 11.82
N TYR A 55 -10.93 11.51 11.39
CA TYR A 55 -10.38 12.16 10.21
C TYR A 55 -10.88 11.49 8.93
N LYS A 56 -10.92 12.26 7.84
CA LYS A 56 -11.26 11.75 6.52
C LYS A 56 -10.09 10.95 5.95
N VAL A 57 -10.38 9.74 5.45
CA VAL A 57 -9.44 8.89 4.74
C VAL A 57 -10.14 8.36 3.50
N ASP A 58 -9.54 8.58 2.33
CA ASP A 58 -10.07 8.14 1.03
C ASP A 58 -9.07 7.18 0.37
N ALA A 59 -9.58 6.16 -0.32
CA ALA A 59 -8.82 5.32 -1.24
C ALA A 59 -9.10 5.77 -2.67
N ILE A 60 -8.04 6.03 -3.45
CA ILE A 60 -8.16 6.46 -4.85
C ILE A 60 -7.73 5.31 -5.74
N PRO A 61 -8.65 4.74 -6.57
CA PRO A 61 -8.28 3.65 -7.46
C PRO A 61 -7.34 4.16 -8.56
N CYS A 62 -6.30 3.38 -8.84
CA CYS A 62 -5.44 3.65 -9.98
C CYS A 62 -6.18 3.33 -11.28
N LYS A 63 -6.11 4.23 -12.27
CA LYS A 63 -6.73 4.02 -13.58
C LYS A 63 -6.07 2.87 -14.35
N TYR A 64 -4.75 2.76 -14.23
CA TYR A 64 -3.95 1.77 -14.93
C TYR A 64 -3.10 0.97 -13.96
N PRO A 65 -3.34 -0.34 -13.78
CA PRO A 65 -2.64 -1.14 -12.78
C PRO A 65 -1.10 -1.14 -12.93
N TYR A 66 -0.57 -0.92 -14.14
CA TYR A 66 0.87 -0.89 -14.35
C TYR A 66 1.58 0.34 -13.78
N GLU A 67 0.86 1.43 -13.46
CA GLU A 67 1.45 2.64 -12.87
C GLU A 67 1.90 2.42 -11.41
N ILE A 68 1.42 1.34 -10.78
CA ILE A 68 1.57 1.07 -9.35
C ILE A 68 2.24 -0.29 -9.08
N TYR A 69 2.86 -0.90 -10.10
CA TYR A 69 3.58 -2.16 -9.91
C TYR A 69 4.78 -1.97 -8.99
N GLY A 70 4.79 -2.73 -7.88
CA GLY A 70 5.94 -2.88 -7.02
C GLY A 70 6.88 -3.98 -7.51
N VAL A 71 8.17 -3.86 -7.19
CA VAL A 71 9.19 -4.86 -7.54
C VAL A 71 9.81 -5.40 -6.25
N ASN A 72 9.44 -6.62 -5.86
CA ASN A 72 9.99 -7.28 -4.67
C ASN A 72 10.79 -8.54 -5.01
N THR A 73 10.63 -9.05 -6.23
CA THR A 73 11.30 -10.26 -6.74
C THR A 73 11.84 -10.02 -8.15
N GLU A 74 12.74 -10.89 -8.61
CA GLU A 74 13.26 -10.85 -9.98
C GLU A 74 12.14 -11.07 -11.03
N ALA A 75 11.13 -11.86 -10.70
CA ALA A 75 9.96 -12.06 -11.56
C ALA A 75 9.13 -10.77 -11.71
N ASP A 76 8.96 -10.01 -10.62
CA ASP A 76 8.31 -8.70 -10.66
C ASP A 76 9.10 -7.72 -11.55
N LEU A 77 10.43 -7.75 -11.45
CA LEU A 77 11.31 -6.89 -12.25
C LEU A 77 11.13 -7.18 -13.75
N ALA A 78 11.17 -8.46 -14.15
CA ALA A 78 10.97 -8.85 -15.54
C ALA A 78 9.57 -8.46 -16.07
N LEU A 79 8.54 -8.55 -15.22
CA LEU A 79 7.18 -8.11 -15.55
C LEU A 79 7.12 -6.60 -15.78
N VAL A 80 7.69 -5.81 -14.87
CA VAL A 80 7.70 -4.34 -14.97
C VAL A 80 8.50 -3.90 -16.20
N GLU A 81 9.67 -4.49 -16.45
CA GLU A 81 10.51 -4.18 -17.60
C GLU A 81 9.75 -4.41 -18.93
N LYS A 82 9.14 -5.59 -19.09
CA LYS A 82 8.31 -5.90 -20.25
C LYS A 82 7.16 -4.91 -20.41
N THR A 83 6.48 -4.58 -19.31
CA THR A 83 5.38 -3.62 -19.30
C THR A 83 5.85 -2.24 -19.76
N MET A 84 6.96 -1.75 -19.24
CA MET A 84 7.53 -0.46 -19.62
C MET A 84 7.95 -0.42 -21.10
N MET A 85 8.56 -1.49 -21.62
CA MET A 85 8.92 -1.55 -23.05
C MET A 85 7.71 -1.46 -23.97
N LEU A 86 6.60 -2.14 -23.61
CA LEU A 86 5.36 -2.10 -24.39
C LEU A 86 4.75 -0.70 -24.43
N HIS A 87 4.84 0.07 -23.34
CA HIS A 87 4.24 1.40 -23.23
C HIS A 87 5.17 2.55 -23.67
N LYS A 88 6.48 2.31 -23.80
CA LYS A 88 7.44 3.26 -24.41
C LYS A 88 7.25 3.47 -25.92
N LEU A 89 6.45 2.62 -26.57
CA LEU A 89 6.18 2.66 -28.01
C LEU A 89 4.94 3.50 -28.37
N VAL A 90 4.47 4.35 -27.45
CA VAL A 90 3.36 5.30 -27.65
C VAL A 90 3.87 6.74 -27.57
#